data_AF-A0A665ULT6-F1
#
_entry.id   AF-A0A665ULT6-F1
#
_cell.length_a   1.000
_cell.length_b   1.000
_cell.length_c   1.000
_cell.angle_alpha   90.00
_cell.angle_beta   90.00
_cell.angle_gamma   90.00
#
_symmetry.space_group_name_H-M   'P 1'
#
loop_
_entity.id
_entity.type
_entity.pdbx_description
1 polymer ?
#
loop_
_entity_poly.entity_id
_entity_poly.type
_entity_poly.pdbx_seq_one_letter_code
_entity_poly.pdbx_strand_id
1 'polypeptide(L)'
;MTNFMTPAKTACPAAPRAKGNQFEQTCKLCRESHKIQVWLCFLLLSILNISVCAASNTAMLQECVKMITKSIERSDAMLYSPSVHDIKENCERASLTCYVQELLMVLDEEEVTRKAACIINVNERLCVEPEGCPPCEAYALKNITGFLEGLNTLLEKMTSHGINIKLCK
;
A
#
# COMPACT_ATOMS: atom_id res chain seq x y z
N MET A 1 -37.36 -0.38 -28.40
CA MET A 1 -36.97 0.64 -27.42
C MET A 1 -35.67 1.26 -27.90
N THR A 2 -35.77 2.30 -28.74
CA THR A 2 -34.68 3.18 -29.20
C THR A 2 -35.30 4.44 -29.81
N ASN A 3 -34.51 5.52 -29.87
CA ASN A 3 -34.69 6.83 -30.55
C ASN A 3 -35.02 7.99 -29.61
N PHE A 4 -34.50 9.21 -29.76
CA PHE A 4 -33.33 9.79 -30.43
C PHE A 4 -33.21 11.23 -29.85
N MET A 5 -32.02 11.81 -29.91
CA MET A 5 -31.64 13.14 -29.42
C MET A 5 -32.42 14.29 -30.09
N THR A 6 -32.76 15.36 -29.36
CA THR A 6 -32.92 16.72 -29.93
C THR A 6 -32.67 17.80 -28.87
N PRO A 7 -31.85 18.84 -29.13
CA PRO A 7 -31.64 19.95 -28.21
C PRO A 7 -32.66 21.07 -28.42
N ALA A 8 -33.23 21.57 -27.32
CA ALA A 8 -34.14 22.71 -27.33
C ALA A 8 -33.36 24.03 -27.56
N LYS A 9 -33.72 24.75 -28.62
CA LYS A 9 -33.34 26.15 -28.84
C LYS A 9 -34.16 27.04 -27.89
N THR A 10 -33.53 27.67 -26.90
CA THR A 10 -34.11 28.83 -26.22
C THR A 10 -33.54 30.11 -26.82
N ALA A 11 -34.41 30.83 -27.54
CA ALA A 11 -34.15 32.13 -28.11
C ALA A 11 -33.95 33.20 -27.02
N CYS A 12 -32.98 34.11 -27.22
CA CYS A 12 -32.80 35.27 -26.36
C CYS A 12 -33.83 36.37 -26.73
N PRO A 13 -34.51 37.01 -25.78
CA PRO A 13 -35.34 38.17 -26.05
C PRO A 13 -34.46 39.40 -26.29
N ALA A 14 -34.75 40.14 -27.37
CA ALA A 14 -34.11 41.42 -27.65
C ALA A 14 -34.65 42.50 -26.70
N ALA A 15 -33.76 43.19 -25.98
CA ALA A 15 -34.05 44.41 -25.24
C ALA A 15 -32.85 45.40 -25.37
N PRO A 16 -33.09 46.72 -25.23
CA PRO A 16 -32.40 47.76 -25.98
C PRO A 16 -31.00 48.13 -25.46
N ARG A 17 -30.20 48.72 -26.35
CA ARG A 17 -28.86 49.29 -26.12
C ARG A 17 -28.83 50.19 -24.86
N ALA A 18 -28.23 49.69 -23.78
CA ALA A 18 -27.72 50.49 -22.68
C ALA A 18 -26.17 50.43 -22.68
N LYS A 19 -25.59 51.63 -22.76
CA LYS A 19 -24.17 52.06 -22.65
C LYS A 19 -23.10 51.00 -22.30
N GLY A 20 -22.07 50.95 -23.14
CA GLY A 20 -20.95 49.98 -23.14
C GLY A 20 -20.02 49.91 -21.93
N ASN A 21 -20.25 50.67 -20.85
CA ASN A 21 -19.41 50.57 -19.64
C ASN A 21 -19.78 49.36 -18.77
N GLN A 22 -21.06 48.95 -18.76
CA GLN A 22 -21.51 47.84 -17.92
C GLN A 22 -21.01 46.49 -18.47
N PHE A 23 -21.00 46.34 -19.80
CA PHE A 23 -20.57 45.13 -20.50
C PHE A 23 -19.05 44.89 -20.41
N GLU A 24 -18.24 45.96 -20.43
CA GLU A 24 -16.79 45.85 -20.24
C GLU A 24 -16.42 45.40 -18.82
N GLN A 25 -17.13 45.91 -17.81
CA GLN A 25 -16.96 45.48 -16.42
C GLN A 25 -17.36 44.02 -16.20
N THR A 26 -18.46 43.57 -16.82
CA THR A 26 -18.87 42.15 -16.76
C THR A 26 -17.85 41.25 -17.47
N CYS A 27 -17.28 41.70 -18.60
CA CYS A 27 -16.25 40.97 -19.33
C CYS A 27 -14.93 40.84 -18.54
N LYS A 28 -14.50 41.91 -17.86
CA LYS A 28 -13.34 41.86 -16.94
C LYS A 28 -13.60 40.91 -15.77
N LEU A 29 -14.80 40.93 -15.20
CA LEU A 29 -15.17 40.03 -14.10
C LEU A 29 -15.20 38.55 -14.53
N CYS A 30 -15.71 38.25 -15.73
CA CYS A 30 -15.68 36.91 -16.32
C CYS A 30 -14.24 36.43 -16.61
N ARG A 31 -13.37 37.33 -17.10
CA ARG A 31 -11.96 37.05 -17.39
C ARG A 31 -11.16 36.76 -16.12
N GLU A 32 -11.36 37.55 -15.07
CA GLU A 32 -10.70 37.35 -13.77
C GLU A 32 -11.23 36.09 -13.06
N SER A 33 -12.54 35.81 -13.14
CA SER A 33 -13.13 34.57 -12.63
C SER A 33 -12.52 33.34 -13.32
N HIS A 34 -12.38 33.37 -14.65
CA HIS A 34 -11.75 32.30 -15.41
C HIS A 34 -10.25 32.14 -15.07
N LYS A 35 -9.54 33.24 -14.80
CA LYS A 35 -8.14 33.23 -14.38
C LYS A 35 -7.96 32.60 -13.00
N ILE A 36 -8.84 32.93 -12.04
CA ILE A 36 -8.85 32.34 -10.69
C ILE A 36 -9.24 30.86 -10.78
N GLN A 37 -10.23 30.49 -11.61
CA GLN A 37 -10.65 29.11 -11.81
C GLN A 37 -9.54 28.24 -12.41
N VAL A 38 -8.83 28.74 -13.42
CA VAL A 38 -7.67 28.04 -14.00
C VAL A 38 -6.56 27.88 -12.97
N TRP A 39 -6.30 28.92 -12.17
CA TRP A 39 -5.27 28.87 -11.13
C TRP A 39 -5.63 27.91 -9.99
N LEU A 40 -6.91 27.86 -9.59
CA LEU A 40 -7.45 26.88 -8.65
C LEU A 40 -7.37 25.45 -9.22
N CYS A 41 -7.62 25.26 -10.51
CA CYS A 41 -7.42 23.96 -11.16
C CYS A 41 -5.93 23.55 -11.15
N PHE A 42 -5.00 24.45 -11.47
CA PHE A 42 -3.56 24.17 -11.35
C PHE A 42 -3.13 23.89 -9.92
N LEU A 43 -3.68 24.62 -8.94
CA LEU A 43 -3.40 24.40 -7.51
C LEU A 43 -3.95 23.04 -7.04
N LEU A 44 -5.19 22.69 -7.40
CA LEU A 44 -5.79 21.39 -7.07
C LEU A 44 -5.05 20.24 -7.75
N LEU A 45 -4.65 20.38 -9.01
CA LEU A 45 -3.81 19.39 -9.70
C LEU A 45 -2.41 19.28 -9.09
N SER A 46 -1.86 20.38 -8.56
CA SER A 46 -0.58 20.37 -7.83
C SER A 46 -0.71 19.72 -6.45
N ILE A 47 -1.83 19.91 -5.76
CA ILE A 47 -2.14 19.27 -4.46
C ILE A 47 -2.45 17.78 -4.64
N LEU A 48 -3.14 17.40 -5.72
CA LEU A 48 -3.36 15.99 -6.11
C LEU A 48 -2.06 15.29 -6.54
N ASN A 49 -1.02 16.05 -6.89
CA ASN A 49 0.34 15.56 -7.14
C ASN A 49 1.21 15.49 -5.88
N ILE A 50 0.70 15.89 -4.70
CA ILE A 50 1.39 15.61 -3.44
C ILE A 50 1.22 14.12 -3.17
N SER A 51 2.36 13.43 -3.20
CA SER A 51 2.49 11.98 -3.23
C SER A 51 1.62 11.29 -2.19
N VAL A 52 0.79 10.36 -2.66
CA VAL A 52 0.46 9.15 -1.90
C VAL A 52 1.80 8.57 -1.43
N CYS A 53 2.11 8.64 -0.14
CA CYS A 53 3.21 7.85 0.39
C CYS A 53 2.84 6.39 0.12
N ALA A 54 3.49 5.77 -0.85
CA ALA A 54 3.37 4.32 -1.04
C ALA A 54 3.77 3.69 0.30
N ALA A 55 2.83 3.01 0.95
CA ALA A 55 3.11 2.31 2.19
C ALA A 55 4.31 1.38 1.94
N SER A 56 5.30 1.39 2.84
CA SER A 56 6.41 0.46 2.71
C SER A 56 5.85 -0.97 2.75
N ASN A 57 6.43 -1.86 1.95
CA ASN A 57 6.07 -3.28 1.98
C ASN A 57 6.24 -3.86 3.41
N THR A 58 7.15 -3.32 4.22
CA THR A 58 7.31 -3.68 5.64
C THR A 58 6.08 -3.30 6.47
N ALA A 59 5.55 -2.08 6.32
CA ALA A 59 4.34 -1.65 7.01
C ALA A 59 3.12 -2.45 6.58
N MET A 60 3.00 -2.77 5.28
CA MET A 60 1.94 -3.64 4.78
C MET A 60 2.03 -5.04 5.41
N LEU A 61 3.21 -5.66 5.44
CA LEU A 61 3.38 -6.98 6.05
C LEU A 61 3.11 -6.97 7.55
N GLN A 62 3.54 -5.94 8.29
CA GLN A 62 3.21 -5.78 9.71
C GLN A 62 1.70 -5.75 9.95
N GLU A 63 0.95 -5.01 9.13
CA GLU A 63 -0.51 -4.96 9.25
C GLU A 63 -1.14 -6.32 8.96
N CYS A 64 -0.61 -7.04 7.97
CA CYS A 64 -1.10 -8.37 7.63
C CYS A 64 -0.87 -9.40 8.74
N VAL A 65 0.29 -9.34 9.40
CA VAL A 65 0.60 -10.17 10.57
C VAL A 65 -0.37 -9.86 11.73
N LYS A 66 -0.67 -8.58 11.99
CA LYS A 66 -1.64 -8.20 13.04
C LYS A 66 -3.04 -8.77 12.78
N MET A 67 -3.51 -8.74 11.53
CA MET A 67 -4.83 -9.27 11.16
C MET A 67 -4.98 -10.76 11.44
N ILE A 68 -3.90 -11.54 11.28
CA ILE A 68 -3.93 -13.00 11.47
C ILE A 68 -3.56 -13.44 12.89
N THR A 69 -2.88 -12.59 13.69
CA THR A 69 -2.30 -12.99 15.00
C THR A 69 -3.30 -13.73 15.88
N LYS A 70 -4.50 -13.16 16.07
CA LYS A 70 -5.55 -13.79 16.90
C LYS A 70 -6.05 -15.15 16.39
N SER A 71 -5.85 -15.42 15.10
CA SER A 71 -6.29 -16.68 14.49
C SER A 71 -5.25 -17.79 14.64
N ILE A 72 -3.99 -17.44 14.95
CA ILE A 72 -2.89 -18.41 15.15
C ILE A 72 -2.36 -18.43 16.59
N GLU A 73 -2.83 -17.52 17.46
CA GLU A 73 -2.31 -17.35 18.83
C GLU A 73 -2.40 -18.62 19.70
N ARG A 74 -3.33 -19.52 19.37
CA ARG A 74 -3.59 -20.77 20.11
C ARG A 74 -2.90 -21.99 19.51
N SER A 75 -2.23 -21.82 18.37
CA SER A 75 -1.52 -22.91 17.73
C SER A 75 -0.37 -23.38 18.62
N ASP A 76 -0.18 -24.69 18.70
CA ASP A 76 0.96 -25.32 19.37
C ASP A 76 2.15 -25.52 18.44
N ALA A 77 2.06 -25.02 17.19
CA ALA A 77 3.12 -25.08 16.22
C ALA A 77 4.43 -24.46 16.72
N MET A 78 5.51 -25.13 16.37
CA MET A 78 6.88 -24.71 16.60
C MET A 78 7.50 -24.39 15.25
N LEU A 79 7.88 -23.12 15.05
CA LEU A 79 8.26 -22.57 13.75
C LEU A 79 9.73 -22.17 13.75
N TYR A 80 10.41 -22.36 12.62
CA TYR A 80 11.79 -21.93 12.45
C TYR A 80 11.88 -20.39 12.53
N SER A 81 12.60 -19.87 13.53
CA SER A 81 12.60 -18.44 13.85
C SER A 81 14.03 -17.90 13.87
N PRO A 82 14.48 -17.26 12.77
CA PRO A 82 15.75 -16.54 12.75
C PRO A 82 15.79 -15.45 13.82
N SER A 83 16.64 -15.60 14.84
CA SER A 83 16.94 -14.53 15.79
C SER A 83 17.72 -13.42 15.09
N VAL A 84 17.49 -12.16 15.47
CA VAL A 84 18.23 -11.01 14.91
C VAL A 84 19.75 -11.15 15.07
N HIS A 85 20.20 -11.88 16.09
CA HIS A 85 21.62 -12.17 16.33
C HIS A 85 22.17 -13.30 15.44
N ASP A 86 21.32 -14.21 14.96
CA ASP A 86 21.70 -15.35 14.12
C ASP A 86 21.63 -15.00 12.62
N ILE A 87 20.99 -13.88 12.29
CA ILE A 87 20.91 -13.36 10.92
C ILE A 87 22.25 -12.73 10.54
N LYS A 88 22.95 -13.40 9.62
CA LYS A 88 24.16 -12.88 8.98
C LYS A 88 23.87 -11.60 8.20
N GLU A 89 24.89 -10.77 8.03
CA GLU A 89 24.81 -9.58 7.19
C GLU A 89 24.34 -9.94 5.76
N ASN A 90 23.44 -9.13 5.21
CA ASN A 90 22.78 -9.33 3.91
C ASN A 90 21.78 -10.49 3.83
N CYS A 91 21.53 -11.22 4.93
CA CYS A 91 20.57 -12.31 4.96
C CYS A 91 19.18 -11.91 5.47
N GLU A 92 18.89 -10.63 5.68
CA GLU A 92 17.58 -10.17 6.19
C GLU A 92 16.43 -10.58 5.27
N ARG A 93 16.61 -10.48 3.94
CA ARG A 93 15.57 -10.86 2.97
C ARG A 93 15.37 -12.38 2.88
N ALA A 94 16.44 -13.16 2.95
CA ALA A 94 16.37 -14.62 3.03
C ALA A 94 15.68 -15.05 4.34
N SER A 95 16.02 -14.42 5.46
CA SER A 95 15.41 -14.68 6.77
C SER A 95 13.93 -14.29 6.79
N LEU A 96 13.55 -13.18 6.17
CA LEU A 96 12.15 -12.80 6.01
C LEU A 96 11.37 -13.83 5.18
N THR A 97 12.00 -14.41 4.16
CA THR A 97 11.39 -15.48 3.35
C THR A 97 11.08 -16.68 4.23
N CYS A 98 11.99 -17.08 5.13
CA CYS A 98 11.71 -18.13 6.12
C CYS A 98 10.50 -17.79 6.99
N TYR A 99 10.45 -16.58 7.56
CA TYR A 99 9.29 -16.17 8.35
C TYR A 99 7.98 -16.23 7.57
N VAL A 100 7.96 -15.83 6.30
CA VAL A 100 6.72 -15.87 5.51
C VAL A 100 6.31 -17.31 5.17
N GLN A 101 7.27 -18.20 4.90
CA GLN A 101 6.99 -19.61 4.61
C GLN A 101 6.48 -20.36 5.85
N GLU A 102 7.13 -20.19 7.00
CA GLU A 102 6.71 -20.77 8.28
C GLU A 102 5.33 -20.25 8.70
N LEU A 103 5.06 -18.96 8.44
CA LEU A 103 3.76 -18.37 8.71
C LEU A 103 2.66 -18.97 7.82
N LEU A 104 2.95 -19.28 6.55
CA LEU A 104 2.01 -19.96 5.67
C LEU A 104 1.70 -21.38 6.14
N MET A 105 2.69 -22.10 6.67
CA MET A 105 2.48 -23.43 7.26
C MET A 105 1.44 -23.39 8.38
N VAL A 106 1.63 -22.53 9.40
CA VAL A 106 0.65 -22.44 10.50
C VAL A 106 -0.72 -21.94 10.02
N LEU A 107 -0.76 -21.05 9.03
CA LEU A 107 -2.03 -20.56 8.47
C LEU A 107 -2.82 -21.65 7.74
N ASP A 108 -2.13 -22.63 7.15
CA ASP A 108 -2.74 -23.80 6.54
C ASP A 108 -3.25 -24.78 7.61
N GLU A 109 -2.42 -25.08 8.62
CA GLU A 109 -2.76 -25.96 9.75
C GLU A 109 -3.97 -25.46 10.55
N GLU A 110 -4.06 -24.14 10.78
CA GLU A 110 -5.16 -23.50 11.51
C GLU A 110 -6.36 -23.14 10.60
N GLU A 111 -6.33 -23.53 9.31
CA GLU A 111 -7.38 -23.27 8.31
C GLU A 111 -7.78 -21.78 8.16
N VAL A 112 -6.82 -20.85 8.31
CA VAL A 112 -7.05 -19.38 8.29
C VAL A 112 -6.77 -18.74 6.93
N THR A 113 -6.61 -19.54 5.88
CA THR A 113 -6.23 -19.10 4.51
C THR A 113 -7.04 -17.91 3.97
N ARG A 114 -8.33 -17.79 4.30
CA ARG A 114 -9.17 -16.64 3.89
C ARG A 114 -8.74 -15.29 4.47
N LYS A 115 -8.25 -15.25 5.71
CA LYS A 115 -7.72 -14.02 6.33
C LYS A 115 -6.25 -13.78 5.96
N ALA A 116 -5.59 -14.79 5.43
CA ALA A 116 -4.19 -14.78 5.06
C ALA A 116 -3.90 -14.27 3.64
N ALA A 117 -4.89 -13.82 2.87
CA ALA A 117 -4.72 -13.40 1.48
C ALA A 117 -3.58 -12.39 1.28
N CYS A 118 -3.36 -11.49 2.24
CA CYS A 118 -2.22 -10.58 2.19
C CYS A 118 -0.86 -11.28 2.35
N ILE A 119 -0.72 -12.21 3.30
CA ILE A 119 0.52 -12.97 3.52
C ILE A 119 0.84 -13.81 2.29
N ILE A 120 -0.18 -14.47 1.72
CA ILE A 120 -0.07 -15.25 0.48
C ILE A 120 0.44 -14.36 -0.66
N ASN A 121 -0.17 -13.19 -0.85
CA ASN A 121 0.24 -12.24 -1.89
C ASN A 121 1.67 -11.68 -1.69
N VAL A 122 2.11 -11.52 -0.44
CA VAL A 122 3.51 -11.15 -0.14
C VAL A 122 4.44 -12.30 -0.52
N ASN A 123 4.11 -13.54 -0.12
CA ASN A 123 4.92 -14.71 -0.41
C ASN A 123 5.12 -14.93 -1.92
N GLU A 124 4.03 -14.91 -2.69
CA GLU A 124 4.05 -15.09 -4.16
C GLU A 124 4.96 -14.08 -4.86
N ARG A 125 5.15 -12.90 -4.25
CA ARG A 125 5.93 -11.81 -4.79
C ARG A 125 7.29 -11.66 -4.12
N LEU A 126 7.66 -12.41 -3.09
CA LEU A 126 8.96 -12.20 -2.46
C LEU A 126 10.11 -12.60 -3.39
N CYS A 127 11.04 -11.67 -3.62
CA CYS A 127 12.27 -12.01 -4.34
C CYS A 127 13.23 -12.76 -3.42
N VAL A 128 13.61 -13.98 -3.80
CA VAL A 128 14.60 -14.78 -3.07
C VAL A 128 16.00 -14.34 -3.50
N GLU A 129 16.85 -13.96 -2.54
CA GLU A 129 18.29 -13.76 -2.75
C GLU A 129 19.04 -14.65 -1.75
N PRO A 130 19.33 -15.93 -2.09
CA PRO A 130 19.76 -16.93 -1.13
C PRO A 130 21.29 -17.12 -1.04
N GLU A 131 22.09 -16.42 -1.84
CA GLU A 131 23.53 -16.71 -1.91
C GLU A 131 24.23 -16.50 -0.54
N GLY A 132 24.73 -17.60 0.03
CA GLY A 132 25.49 -17.59 1.29
C GLY A 132 24.66 -17.53 2.58
N CYS A 133 23.33 -17.48 2.49
CA CYS A 133 22.44 -17.45 3.65
C CYS A 133 22.08 -18.86 4.14
N PRO A 134 21.94 -19.07 5.47
CA PRO A 134 21.48 -20.35 6.00
C PRO A 134 20.08 -20.72 5.51
N PRO A 135 19.76 -22.02 5.36
CA PRO A 135 18.39 -22.47 5.13
C PRO A 135 17.53 -22.23 6.38
N CYS A 136 16.20 -22.23 6.22
CA CYS A 136 15.26 -21.93 7.29
C CYS A 136 15.39 -22.91 8.46
N GLU A 137 15.62 -24.18 8.16
CA GLU A 137 15.74 -25.27 9.13
C GLU A 137 17.02 -25.20 9.97
N ALA A 138 17.96 -24.31 9.63
CA ALA A 138 19.16 -24.07 10.44
C ALA A 138 18.87 -23.19 11.67
N TYR A 139 17.72 -22.51 11.72
CA TYR A 139 17.34 -21.64 12.84
C TYR A 139 16.64 -22.42 13.95
N ALA A 140 16.58 -21.85 15.15
CA ALA A 140 15.91 -22.49 16.28
C ALA A 140 14.39 -22.45 16.11
N LEU A 141 13.72 -23.52 16.54
CA LEU A 141 12.27 -23.54 16.64
C LEU A 141 11.78 -22.66 17.81
N LYS A 142 10.71 -21.90 17.57
CA LYS A 142 10.01 -21.07 18.56
C LYS A 142 8.51 -21.30 18.49
N ASN A 143 7.84 -21.12 19.62
CA ASN A 143 6.38 -21.06 19.64
C ASN A 143 5.89 -19.79 18.91
N ILE A 144 4.58 -19.71 18.66
CA ILE A 144 3.95 -18.59 17.94
C ILE A 144 4.34 -17.22 18.51
N THR A 145 4.31 -17.06 19.84
CA THR A 145 4.65 -15.78 20.47
C THR A 145 6.09 -15.37 20.17
N GLY A 146 7.05 -16.27 20.40
CA GLY A 146 8.47 -15.99 20.13
C GLY A 146 8.76 -15.78 18.65
N PHE A 147 8.08 -16.53 17.79
CA PHE A 147 8.17 -16.37 16.34
C PHE A 147 7.66 -15.00 15.87
N LEU A 148 6.49 -14.56 16.33
CA LEU A 148 5.91 -13.27 15.98
C LEU A 148 6.72 -12.09 16.53
N GLU A 149 7.29 -12.24 17.73
CA GLU A 149 8.22 -11.26 18.30
C GLU A 149 9.46 -11.12 17.41
N GLY A 150 10.10 -12.24 17.05
CA GLY A 150 11.27 -12.25 16.16
C GLY A 150 10.98 -11.65 14.77
N LEU A 151 9.82 -11.96 14.18
CA LEU A 151 9.37 -11.36 12.92
C LEU A 151 9.24 -9.84 13.04
N ASN A 152 8.59 -9.34 14.10
CA ASN A 152 8.45 -7.90 14.30
C ASN A 152 9.81 -7.22 14.46
N THR A 153 10.73 -7.80 15.24
CA THR A 153 12.08 -7.25 15.39
C THR A 153 12.84 -7.22 14.07
N LEU A 154 12.71 -8.25 13.22
CA LEU A 154 13.28 -8.25 11.87
C LEU A 154 12.70 -7.12 11.01
N LEU A 155 11.37 -6.94 11.00
CA LEU A 155 10.70 -5.89 10.23
C LEU A 155 11.09 -4.48 10.69
N GLU A 156 11.29 -4.28 11.98
CA GLU A 156 11.82 -3.04 12.56
C GLU A 156 13.27 -2.79 12.17
N LYS A 157 14.13 -3.83 12.21
CA LYS A 157 15.51 -3.75 11.74
C LYS A 157 15.56 -3.38 10.26
N MET A 158 14.77 -4.04 9.42
CA MET A 158 14.72 -3.74 7.98
C MET A 158 14.26 -2.30 7.72
N THR A 159 13.25 -1.83 8.45
CA THR A 159 12.74 -0.46 8.32
C THR A 159 13.79 0.58 8.74
N SER A 160 14.47 0.36 9.88
CA SER A 160 15.50 1.27 10.41
C SER A 160 16.77 1.34 9.54
N HIS A 161 17.15 0.22 8.92
CA HIS A 161 18.34 0.13 8.06
C HIS A 161 18.05 0.43 6.58
N GLY A 162 16.81 0.82 6.23
CA GLY A 162 16.41 1.11 4.85
C GLY A 162 16.42 -0.12 3.94
N ILE A 163 16.33 -1.33 4.50
CA ILE A 163 16.25 -2.58 3.75
C ILE A 163 14.83 -2.74 3.24
N ASN A 164 14.65 -2.61 1.93
CA ASN A 164 13.34 -2.73 1.31
C ASN A 164 12.97 -4.19 1.05
N ILE A 165 11.76 -4.58 1.41
CA ILE A 165 11.18 -5.84 0.93
C ILE A 165 11.01 -5.69 -0.58
N LYS A 166 11.74 -6.53 -1.32
CA LYS A 166 11.72 -6.55 -2.78
C LYS A 166 10.63 -7.51 -3.23
N LEU A 167 9.66 -6.97 -3.96
CA LEU A 167 8.58 -7.74 -4.56
C LEU A 167 8.85 -7.95 -6.06
N CYS A 168 8.91 -9.20 -6.49
CA CYS A 168 9.02 -9.70 -7.85
C CYS A 168 7.63 -9.81 -8.50
N LYS A 169 7.60 -9.80 -9.84
CA LYS A 169 6.38 -9.95 -10.64
C LYS A 169 6.15 -11.41 -11.01
#